data_AF-A0A948Q3U1-F1
#
_entry.id   AF-A0A948Q3U1-F1
#
_cell.length_a   1.000
_cell.length_b   1.000
_cell.length_c   1.000
_cell.angle_alpha   90.00
_cell.angle_beta   90.00
_cell.angle_gamma   90.00
#
_symmetry.space_group_name_H-M   'P 1'
#
loop_
_entity.id
_entity.type
_entity.pdbx_description
1 polymer ?
#
loop_
_entity_poly.entity_id
_entity_poly.type
_entity_poly.pdbx_seq_one_letter_code
_entity_poly.pdbx_strand_id
1 'polypeptide(L)'
;MGTLILAASLMAGSSPSAAKDDEHGHAHHAAAMDPAAHYLAIQTALAGDSLDQVREHASALEKLATAEFTERGDVGAAGSGSQAEAIKAAAAKLAGAKDIDGARLAFGDLSEALVRSGALIPEGQLKVAYCPMAGKHWLQTGNEIANPYYGSKMLRCGSFVPEPESER
;
A
#
# COMPACT_ATOMS: atom_id res chain seq x y z
N MET A 1 57.77 48.55 33.32
CA MET A 1 58.05 47.74 34.52
C MET A 1 56.75 47.62 35.29
N GLY A 2 56.17 46.42 35.33
CA GLY A 2 54.90 46.15 36.01
C GLY A 2 54.46 44.73 35.70
N THR A 3 54.35 43.92 36.74
CA THR A 3 54.47 42.45 36.77
C THR A 3 53.09 41.77 36.91
N LEU A 4 53.01 40.54 36.38
CA LEU A 4 52.09 39.40 36.62
C LEU A 4 50.73 39.64 37.33
N ILE A 5 49.65 39.04 36.80
CA ILE A 5 48.79 38.08 37.53
C ILE A 5 48.33 36.93 36.60
N LEU A 6 48.35 35.74 37.19
CA LEU A 6 48.03 34.36 36.78
C LEU A 6 46.51 34.11 36.64
N ALA A 7 46.06 33.19 35.76
CA ALA A 7 45.18 32.04 36.11
C ALA A 7 44.44 31.37 34.92
N ALA A 8 44.35 30.03 35.03
CA ALA A 8 43.29 29.09 34.63
C ALA A 8 42.97 28.93 33.12
N SER A 9 43.32 27.80 32.49
CA SER A 9 42.71 26.44 32.58
C SER A 9 41.50 26.22 31.65
N LEU A 10 41.72 25.26 30.74
CA LEU A 10 40.83 24.18 30.29
C LEU A 10 39.70 24.46 29.28
N MET A 11 39.90 23.81 28.11
CA MET A 11 38.95 23.03 27.30
C MET A 11 37.88 23.75 26.47
N ALA A 12 37.94 23.55 25.15
CA ALA A 12 36.93 22.82 24.37
C ALA A 12 37.21 22.98 22.86
N GLY A 13 37.10 21.88 22.12
CA GLY A 13 37.24 21.85 20.68
C GLY A 13 36.08 22.54 19.95
N SER A 14 36.28 22.77 18.66
CA SER A 14 35.19 23.11 17.74
C SER A 14 35.48 22.42 16.41
N SER A 15 34.93 21.22 16.27
CA SER A 15 34.70 20.64 14.94
C SER A 15 33.54 21.40 14.28
N PRO A 16 33.59 21.65 12.96
CA PRO A 16 32.46 22.22 12.26
C PRO A 16 31.31 21.20 12.16
N SER A 17 30.14 21.65 12.61
CA SER A 17 28.85 20.99 12.46
C SER A 17 28.51 20.80 10.97
N ALA A 18 28.46 19.55 10.50
CA ALA A 18 27.84 19.19 9.23
C ALA A 18 26.36 18.87 9.45
N ALA A 19 25.57 19.22 8.43
CA ALA A 19 24.13 19.34 8.42
C ALA A 19 23.37 18.03 8.70
N LYS A 20 22.18 18.17 9.28
CA LYS A 20 21.09 17.21 9.22
C LYS A 20 20.36 17.45 7.89
N ASP A 21 20.08 16.40 7.12
CA ASP A 21 18.94 16.27 6.18
C ASP A 21 19.01 14.91 5.47
N ASP A 22 18.41 13.83 6.01
CA ASP A 22 18.34 12.52 5.30
C ASP A 22 17.19 11.58 5.74
N GLU A 23 16.18 12.05 6.48
CA GLU A 23 15.08 11.16 6.96
C GLU A 23 13.88 11.10 5.99
N HIS A 24 13.61 12.16 5.22
CA HIS A 24 12.45 12.23 4.33
C HIS A 24 12.62 11.44 3.01
N GLY A 25 13.83 11.36 2.45
CA GLY A 25 14.06 10.72 1.14
C GLY A 25 13.87 9.19 1.15
N HIS A 26 14.29 8.54 2.23
CA HIS A 26 14.24 7.08 2.35
C HIS A 26 12.81 6.55 2.57
N ALA A 27 12.01 7.24 3.39
CA ALA A 27 10.63 6.85 3.68
C ALA A 27 9.71 7.00 2.46
N HIS A 28 9.85 8.08 1.69
CA HIS A 28 9.07 8.29 0.46
C HIS A 28 9.45 7.28 -0.64
N HIS A 29 10.72 6.90 -0.75
CA HIS A 29 11.15 5.89 -1.72
C HIS A 29 10.68 4.48 -1.33
N ALA A 30 10.73 4.13 -0.03
CA ALA A 30 10.23 2.85 0.46
C ALA A 30 8.72 2.68 0.25
N ALA A 31 7.92 3.73 0.53
CA ALA A 31 6.47 3.71 0.30
C ALA A 31 6.09 3.60 -1.20
N ALA A 32 6.92 4.14 -2.10
CA ALA A 32 6.72 4.02 -3.55
C ALA A 32 7.04 2.61 -4.10
N MET A 33 7.67 1.75 -3.29
CA MET A 33 7.98 0.36 -3.62
C MET A 33 7.12 -0.62 -2.83
N ASP A 34 6.19 -0.13 -2.01
CA ASP A 34 5.30 -0.96 -1.19
C ASP A 34 3.97 -1.25 -1.93
N PRO A 35 3.72 -2.51 -2.34
CA PRO A 35 2.47 -2.90 -2.99
C PRO A 35 1.22 -2.63 -2.11
N ALA A 36 1.35 -2.79 -0.79
CA ALA A 36 0.24 -2.59 0.13
C ALA A 36 -0.16 -1.11 0.21
N ALA A 37 0.82 -0.20 0.26
CA ALA A 37 0.57 1.24 0.22
C ALA A 37 -0.19 1.67 -1.05
N HIS A 38 0.22 1.17 -2.22
CA HIS A 38 -0.48 1.45 -3.48
C HIS A 38 -1.92 0.90 -3.50
N TYR A 39 -2.10 -0.33 -3.05
CA TYR A 39 -3.44 -0.92 -2.94
C TYR A 39 -4.35 -0.12 -2.00
N LEU A 40 -3.87 0.27 -0.82
CA LEU A 40 -4.64 1.03 0.16
C LEU A 40 -4.99 2.44 -0.32
N ALA A 41 -4.08 3.09 -1.05
CA ALA A 41 -4.35 4.39 -1.66
C ALA A 41 -5.51 4.31 -2.66
N ILE A 42 -5.53 3.28 -3.50
CA ILE A 42 -6.66 3.00 -4.42
C ILE A 42 -7.94 2.75 -3.63
N GLN A 43 -7.90 1.86 -2.63
CA GLN A 43 -9.07 1.52 -1.81
C GLN A 43 -9.66 2.77 -1.15
N THR A 44 -8.81 3.63 -0.59
CA THR A 44 -9.22 4.88 0.06
C THR A 44 -9.84 5.86 -0.93
N ALA A 45 -9.23 6.04 -2.11
CA ALA A 45 -9.76 6.91 -3.15
C ALA A 45 -11.16 6.47 -3.61
N LEU A 46 -11.34 5.17 -3.89
CA LEU A 46 -12.63 4.64 -4.36
C LEU A 46 -13.72 4.68 -3.28
N ALA A 47 -13.34 4.50 -2.01
CA ALA A 47 -14.24 4.69 -0.87
C ALA A 47 -14.65 6.17 -0.73
N GLY A 48 -13.78 7.11 -1.13
CA GLY A 48 -14.07 8.54 -1.21
C GLY A 48 -14.73 9.01 -2.50
N ASP A 49 -15.24 8.11 -3.36
CA ASP A 49 -15.79 8.44 -4.69
C ASP A 49 -14.80 9.19 -5.61
N SER A 50 -13.49 9.00 -5.43
CA SER A 50 -12.45 9.67 -6.20
C SER A 50 -11.69 8.71 -7.11
N LEU A 51 -11.27 9.24 -8.27
CA LEU A 51 -10.31 8.60 -9.18
C LEU A 51 -8.91 9.21 -9.08
N ASP A 52 -8.70 10.16 -8.16
CA ASP A 52 -7.42 10.82 -7.99
C ASP A 52 -6.34 9.80 -7.66
N GLN A 53 -5.28 9.80 -8.47
CA GLN A 53 -4.12 8.92 -8.35
C GLN A 53 -4.41 7.41 -8.48
N VAL A 54 -5.65 7.00 -8.76
CA VAL A 54 -6.01 5.57 -8.91
C VAL A 54 -5.22 4.93 -10.04
N ARG A 55 -5.06 5.62 -11.17
CA ARG A 55 -4.29 5.12 -12.32
C ARG A 55 -2.82 4.92 -11.97
N GLU A 56 -2.23 5.91 -11.33
CA GLU A 56 -0.83 5.97 -10.94
C GLU A 56 -0.51 4.82 -9.99
N HIS A 57 -1.31 4.66 -8.94
CA HIS A 57 -1.15 3.56 -7.98
C HIS A 57 -1.43 2.18 -8.60
N ALA A 58 -2.42 2.06 -9.48
CA ALA A 58 -2.71 0.80 -10.16
C ALA A 58 -1.55 0.39 -11.09
N SER A 59 -0.97 1.35 -11.81
CA SER A 59 0.19 1.13 -12.68
C SER A 59 1.45 0.76 -11.89
N ALA A 60 1.64 1.36 -10.71
CA ALA A 60 2.73 0.99 -9.81
C ALA A 60 2.56 -0.45 -9.30
N LEU A 61 1.34 -0.80 -8.87
CA LEU A 61 1.02 -2.15 -8.39
C LEU A 61 1.21 -3.21 -9.48
N GLU A 62 0.80 -2.94 -10.72
CA GLU A 62 1.04 -3.83 -11.87
C GLU A 62 2.54 -4.15 -12.06
N LYS A 63 3.39 -3.10 -11.98
CA LYS A 63 4.85 -3.24 -12.12
C LYS A 63 5.46 -4.05 -10.98
N LEU A 64 5.07 -3.74 -9.74
CA LEU A 64 5.56 -4.44 -8.55
C LEU A 64 5.14 -5.92 -8.54
N ALA A 65 3.89 -6.20 -8.91
CA ALA A 65 3.40 -7.57 -9.05
C ALA A 65 4.23 -8.33 -10.09
N THR A 66 4.47 -7.73 -11.26
CA THR A 66 5.31 -8.34 -12.32
C THR A 66 6.73 -8.66 -11.83
N ALA A 67 7.36 -7.75 -11.07
CA ALA A 67 8.69 -7.97 -10.52
C ALA A 67 8.71 -9.14 -9.51
N GLU A 68 7.79 -9.14 -8.54
CA GLU A 68 7.68 -10.20 -7.53
C GLU A 68 7.47 -11.59 -8.14
N PHE A 69 6.66 -11.70 -9.20
CA PHE A 69 6.43 -12.99 -9.86
C PHE A 69 7.63 -13.45 -10.69
N THR A 70 8.42 -12.52 -11.21
CA THR A 70 9.66 -12.84 -11.92
C THR A 70 10.67 -13.45 -10.96
N GLU A 71 10.86 -12.83 -9.79
CA GLU A 71 11.80 -13.30 -8.76
C GLU A 71 11.40 -14.67 -8.17
N ARG A 72 10.10 -14.95 -8.03
CA ARG A 72 9.60 -16.25 -7.55
C ARG A 72 9.70 -17.37 -8.60
N GLY A 73 10.09 -17.05 -9.84
CA GLY A 73 10.13 -18.02 -10.95
C GLY A 73 8.74 -18.41 -11.48
N ASP A 74 7.69 -17.70 -11.05
CA ASP A 74 6.29 -17.94 -11.46
C ASP A 74 6.00 -17.46 -12.89
N VAL A 75 6.93 -16.75 -13.52
CA VAL A 75 6.86 -16.29 -14.93
C VAL A 75 6.98 -17.40 -15.98
N GLY A 76 7.16 -18.66 -15.56
CA GLY A 76 7.24 -19.82 -16.45
C GLY A 76 5.92 -20.51 -16.80
N ALA A 77 4.85 -20.26 -16.04
CA ALA A 77 3.52 -20.77 -16.37
C ALA A 77 2.77 -19.73 -17.19
N ALA A 78 3.03 -19.69 -18.51
CA ALA A 78 2.12 -19.11 -19.49
C ALA A 78 0.80 -19.92 -19.48
N GLY A 79 0.03 -19.74 -18.42
CA GLY A 79 -1.27 -20.31 -18.17
C GLY A 79 -2.08 -19.23 -17.46
N SER A 80 -3.23 -18.91 -18.02
CA SER A 80 -4.14 -17.85 -17.60
C SER A 80 -4.81 -18.08 -16.22
N GLY A 81 -4.07 -18.50 -15.19
CA GLY A 81 -4.65 -19.03 -13.96
C GLY A 81 -3.86 -18.85 -12.66
N SER A 82 -2.67 -18.25 -12.67
CA SER A 82 -1.98 -17.91 -11.40
C SER A 82 -2.64 -16.69 -10.75
N GLN A 83 -2.67 -16.64 -9.40
CA GLN A 83 -3.11 -15.42 -8.68
C GLN A 83 -2.26 -14.21 -9.06
N ALA A 84 -1.02 -14.47 -9.43
CA ALA A 84 -0.08 -13.50 -9.92
C ALA A 84 -0.56 -12.74 -11.17
N GLU A 85 -0.86 -13.48 -12.23
CA GLU A 85 -1.40 -12.87 -13.46
C GLU A 85 -2.79 -12.26 -13.24
N ALA A 86 -3.58 -12.80 -12.31
CA ALA A 86 -4.86 -12.19 -11.93
C ALA A 86 -4.68 -10.80 -11.29
N ILE A 87 -3.73 -10.65 -10.35
CA ILE A 87 -3.39 -9.36 -9.74
C ILE A 87 -2.91 -8.37 -10.80
N LYS A 88 -1.97 -8.78 -11.65
CA LYS A 88 -1.42 -7.95 -12.72
C LYS A 88 -2.49 -7.50 -13.70
N ALA A 89 -3.32 -8.42 -14.21
CA ALA A 89 -4.38 -8.10 -15.16
C ALA A 89 -5.43 -7.16 -14.56
N ALA A 90 -5.81 -7.37 -13.29
CA ALA A 90 -6.75 -6.50 -12.61
C ALA A 90 -6.17 -5.10 -12.35
N ALA A 91 -4.90 -5.01 -11.97
CA ALA A 91 -4.19 -3.73 -11.82
C ALA A 91 -4.10 -2.97 -13.16
N ALA A 92 -3.77 -3.65 -14.26
CA ALA A 92 -3.73 -3.05 -15.59
C ALA A 92 -5.12 -2.55 -16.05
N LYS A 93 -6.17 -3.34 -15.82
CA LYS A 93 -7.56 -2.95 -16.10
C LYS A 93 -7.98 -1.73 -15.29
N LEU A 94 -7.58 -1.67 -14.02
CA LEU A 94 -7.86 -0.54 -13.15
C LEU A 94 -7.12 0.72 -13.60
N ALA A 95 -5.86 0.62 -14.02
CA ALA A 95 -5.10 1.73 -14.59
C ALA A 95 -5.76 2.29 -15.87
N GLY A 96 -6.40 1.41 -16.65
CA GLY A 96 -7.16 1.77 -17.85
C GLY A 96 -8.60 2.24 -17.62
N ALA A 97 -9.09 2.27 -16.37
CA ALA A 97 -10.46 2.67 -16.07
C ALA A 97 -10.70 4.14 -16.42
N LYS A 98 -11.88 4.43 -17.00
CA LYS A 98 -12.27 5.76 -17.48
C LYS A 98 -13.22 6.48 -16.54
N ASP A 99 -13.93 5.73 -15.71
CA ASP A 99 -14.96 6.21 -14.80
C ASP A 99 -14.93 5.40 -13.49
N ILE A 100 -15.67 5.90 -12.49
CA ILE A 100 -15.69 5.34 -11.14
C ILE A 100 -16.27 3.92 -11.11
N ASP A 101 -17.25 3.64 -11.97
CA ASP A 101 -17.90 2.33 -12.03
C ASP A 101 -16.97 1.27 -12.63
N GLY A 102 -16.26 1.61 -13.71
CA GLY A 102 -15.22 0.78 -14.29
C GLY A 102 -14.04 0.55 -13.33
N ALA A 103 -13.65 1.58 -12.58
CA ALA A 103 -12.61 1.46 -11.57
C ALA A 103 -13.03 0.54 -10.42
N ARG A 104 -14.27 0.64 -9.94
CA ARG A 104 -14.81 -0.24 -8.90
C ARG A 104 -14.92 -1.69 -9.35
N LEU A 105 -15.32 -1.92 -10.59
CA LEU A 105 -15.36 -3.25 -11.17
C LEU A 105 -13.96 -3.87 -11.22
N ALA A 106 -12.98 -3.13 -11.74
CA ALA A 106 -11.60 -3.60 -11.83
C ALA A 106 -10.95 -3.77 -10.44
N PHE A 107 -11.21 -2.86 -9.51
CA PHE A 107 -10.77 -2.99 -8.12
C PHE A 107 -11.35 -4.23 -7.47
N GLY A 108 -12.61 -4.57 -7.76
CA GLY A 108 -13.23 -5.79 -7.25
C GLY A 108 -12.61 -7.09 -7.78
N ASP A 109 -11.93 -7.07 -8.93
CA ASP A 109 -11.15 -8.20 -9.42
C ASP A 109 -9.79 -8.24 -8.70
N LEU A 110 -9.16 -7.07 -8.53
CA LEU A 110 -7.88 -6.90 -7.85
C LEU A 110 -7.94 -7.30 -6.36
N SER A 111 -8.95 -6.81 -5.65
CA SER A 111 -9.10 -7.03 -4.21
C SER A 111 -9.30 -8.51 -3.88
N GLU A 112 -10.12 -9.19 -4.68
CA GLU A 112 -10.37 -10.62 -4.58
C GLU A 112 -9.12 -11.45 -4.88
N ALA A 113 -8.33 -11.05 -5.88
CA ALA A 113 -7.07 -11.73 -6.20
C ALA A 113 -6.03 -11.59 -5.07
N LEU A 114 -5.92 -10.40 -4.46
CA LEU A 114 -5.02 -10.16 -3.32
C LEU A 114 -5.46 -10.89 -2.05
N VAL A 115 -6.76 -10.88 -1.72
CA VAL A 115 -7.29 -11.63 -0.57
C VAL A 115 -7.02 -13.12 -0.72
N ARG A 116 -7.20 -13.69 -1.92
CA ARG A 116 -6.93 -15.12 -2.17
C ARG A 116 -5.46 -15.47 -2.22
N SER A 117 -4.61 -14.59 -2.72
CA SER A 117 -3.19 -14.89 -2.86
C SER A 117 -2.48 -14.93 -1.51
N GLY A 118 -2.95 -14.12 -0.54
CA GLY A 118 -2.22 -13.86 0.70
C GLY A 118 -0.84 -13.21 0.45
N ALA A 119 -0.54 -12.85 -0.80
CA ALA A 119 0.74 -12.32 -1.25
C ALA A 119 0.70 -10.79 -1.31
N LEU A 120 1.88 -10.16 -1.27
CA LEU A 120 2.05 -8.69 -1.34
C LEU A 120 1.48 -7.92 -0.14
N ILE A 121 1.03 -8.63 0.91
CA ILE A 121 0.39 -8.03 2.09
C ILE A 121 1.19 -8.44 3.33
N PRO A 122 1.79 -7.49 4.06
CA PRO A 122 2.45 -7.79 5.33
C PRO A 122 1.46 -8.40 6.33
N GLU A 123 1.86 -9.49 6.98
CA GLU A 123 1.08 -10.12 8.05
C GLU A 123 0.76 -9.10 9.18
N GLY A 124 -0.47 -9.15 9.70
CA GLY A 124 -0.88 -8.43 10.90
C GLY A 124 -1.20 -6.93 10.76
N GLN A 125 -1.09 -6.33 9.57
CA GLN A 125 -1.40 -4.90 9.38
C GLN A 125 -2.73 -4.61 8.70
N LEU A 126 -3.22 -5.51 7.85
CA LEU A 126 -4.46 -5.32 7.09
C LEU A 126 -5.56 -6.24 7.59
N LYS A 127 -6.80 -5.74 7.53
CA LYS A 127 -8.00 -6.50 7.88
C LYS A 127 -8.78 -6.81 6.61
N VAL A 128 -9.28 -8.04 6.51
CA VAL A 128 -10.20 -8.43 5.44
C VAL A 128 -11.61 -7.94 5.81
N ALA A 129 -12.27 -7.28 4.86
CA ALA A 129 -13.66 -6.88 4.97
C ALA A 129 -14.45 -7.40 3.77
N TYR A 130 -15.76 -7.56 3.95
CA TYR A 130 -16.67 -8.15 2.97
C TYR A 130 -17.89 -7.26 2.73
N CYS A 131 -18.27 -7.10 1.46
CA CYS A 131 -19.46 -6.36 1.06
C CYS A 131 -20.53 -7.34 0.56
N PRO A 132 -21.66 -7.50 1.26
CA PRO A 132 -22.69 -8.47 0.88
C PRO A 132 -23.40 -8.12 -0.42
N MET A 133 -23.40 -6.83 -0.82
CA MET A 133 -24.06 -6.37 -2.04
C MET A 133 -23.18 -6.56 -3.28
N ALA A 134 -21.87 -6.33 -3.15
CA ALA A 134 -20.91 -6.57 -4.22
C ALA A 134 -20.50 -8.04 -4.30
N GLY A 135 -20.69 -8.83 -3.24
CA GLY A 135 -20.26 -10.22 -3.15
C GLY A 135 -18.73 -10.37 -3.19
N LYS A 136 -18.00 -9.39 -2.63
CA LYS A 136 -16.54 -9.27 -2.78
C LYS A 136 -15.86 -8.85 -1.48
N HIS A 137 -14.62 -9.29 -1.32
CA HIS A 137 -13.73 -8.94 -0.23
C HIS A 137 -12.74 -7.85 -0.64
N TRP A 138 -12.39 -7.00 0.32
CA TRP A 138 -11.30 -6.05 0.21
C TRP A 138 -10.45 -6.04 1.48
N LEU A 139 -9.27 -5.45 1.38
CA LEU A 139 -8.40 -5.22 2.52
C LEU A 139 -8.38 -3.74 2.86
N GLN A 140 -8.26 -3.41 4.13
CA GLN A 140 -8.08 -2.04 4.58
C GLN A 140 -7.35 -2.00 5.91
N THR A 141 -6.90 -0.81 6.29
CA THR A 141 -6.43 -0.50 7.64
C THR A 141 -7.57 0.05 8.49
N GLY A 142 -7.29 0.24 9.79
CA GLY A 142 -8.23 0.84 10.73
C GLY A 142 -9.39 -0.06 11.14
N ASN A 143 -10.23 0.46 12.03
CA ASN A 143 -11.30 -0.30 12.66
C ASN A 143 -12.71 0.05 12.16
N GLU A 144 -12.82 0.91 11.16
CA GLU A 144 -14.10 1.34 10.61
C GLU A 144 -14.20 0.95 9.13
N ILE A 145 -15.33 0.35 8.73
CA ILE A 145 -15.57 -0.11 7.35
C ILE A 145 -15.56 1.08 6.39
N ALA A 146 -14.70 1.05 5.37
CA ALA A 146 -14.63 2.04 4.31
C ALA A 146 -14.83 1.34 2.95
N ASN A 147 -16.08 1.19 2.54
CA ASN A 147 -16.49 0.40 1.38
C ASN A 147 -16.08 1.06 0.05
N PRO A 148 -15.12 0.49 -0.70
CA PRO A 148 -14.65 1.06 -1.96
C PRO A 148 -15.62 0.83 -3.13
N TYR A 149 -16.52 -0.16 -3.03
CA TYR A 149 -17.42 -0.55 -4.11
C TYR A 149 -18.62 0.38 -4.28
N TYR A 150 -19.00 1.10 -3.22
CA TYR A 150 -20.16 2.00 -3.24
C TYR A 150 -19.84 3.43 -2.77
N GLY A 151 -18.64 3.66 -2.27
CA GLY A 151 -18.18 4.99 -1.84
C GLY A 151 -19.09 5.60 -0.77
N SER A 152 -19.28 6.93 -0.82
CA SER A 152 -20.08 7.67 0.16
C SER A 152 -21.51 7.15 0.32
N LYS A 153 -22.11 6.57 -0.73
CA LYS A 153 -23.48 6.05 -0.69
C LYS A 153 -23.67 4.94 0.33
N MET A 154 -22.65 4.10 0.53
CA MET A 154 -22.69 2.98 1.47
C MET A 154 -21.35 2.77 2.17
N LEU A 155 -20.70 3.87 2.55
CA LEU A 155 -19.32 3.87 3.00
C LEU A 155 -19.07 2.91 4.17
N ARG A 156 -20.07 2.77 5.06
CA ARG A 156 -20.00 1.91 6.25
C ARG A 156 -20.68 0.54 6.05
N CYS A 157 -21.14 0.22 4.84
CA CYS A 157 -21.77 -1.07 4.56
C CYS A 157 -20.70 -2.15 4.34
N GLY A 158 -20.82 -3.23 5.11
CA GLY A 158 -19.91 -4.37 5.07
C GLY A 158 -19.53 -4.79 6.48
N SER A 159 -18.71 -5.82 6.59
CA SER A 159 -18.24 -6.35 7.87
C SER A 159 -16.81 -6.83 7.76
N PHE A 160 -16.04 -6.69 8.84
CA PHE A 160 -14.75 -7.38 8.93
C PHE A 160 -14.99 -8.88 8.99
N VAL A 161 -14.21 -9.62 8.21
CA VAL A 161 -14.19 -11.08 8.27
C VAL A 161 -13.25 -11.45 9.42
N PRO A 162 -13.70 -12.25 10.41
CA PRO A 162 -12.81 -12.77 11.44
C PRO A 162 -11.68 -13.54 10.76
N GLU A 163 -10.43 -13.34 11.19
CA GLU A 163 -9.38 -14.30 10.86
C GLU A 163 -9.85 -15.68 11.31
N PRO A 164 -9.67 -16.74 10.50
CA PRO A 164 -9.90 -18.08 11.00
C PRO A 164 -9.03 -18.23 12.25
N GLU A 165 -9.63 -18.63 13.39
CA GLU A 165 -8.85 -19.01 14.58
C GLU A 165 -7.82 -20.03 14.10
N SER A 166 -6.57 -19.61 13.96
CA SER A 166 -5.48 -20.56 13.79
C SER A 166 -5.53 -21.43 15.04
N GLU A 167 -5.63 -22.74 14.84
CA GLU A 167 -5.68 -23.73 15.92
C GLU A 167 -4.64 -23.37 16.98
N ARG A 168 -5.14 -22.89 18.13
CA ARG A 168 -4.35 -22.45 19.27
C ARG A 168 -3.77 -23.66 20.00
#